data_AF-A0A8T4V7I3-F1
#
_entry.id   AF-A0A8T4V7I3-F1
#
_cell.length_a   1.000
_cell.length_b   1.000
_cell.length_c   1.000
_cell.angle_alpha   90.00
_cell.angle_beta   90.00
_cell.angle_gamma   90.00
#
_symmetry.space_group_name_H-M   'P 1'
#
loop_
_entity.id
_entity.type
_entity.pdbx_description
1 polymer ?
#
loop_
_entity_poly.entity_id
_entity_poly.type
_entity_poly.pdbx_seq_one_letter_code
_entity_poly.pdbx_strand_id
1 'polypeptide(L)'
;MVLKQKLLEAAEKNPEWVKNNIQLGERISTNLAAKTFCYQIDDLELYKIFRNGLTDNEFYLELFNRLRLRRNQYIPQIFGETRIADLSRAIELGVGECLEKAILVQLAKQEETDAFFIMGILRHDNMRGGIPHAFNVVYTDGKPFLIDAENPVIIRDGDKKIEVPYIVPISDFDGIDFLVDEYYRAGRTYG
;
A
#
# COMPACT_ATOMS: atom_id res chain seq x y z
N MET A 1 -3.68 21.91 3.19
CA MET A 1 -4.26 21.71 4.55
C MET A 1 -5.59 20.97 4.56
N VAL A 2 -6.44 21.03 3.51
CA VAL A 2 -7.76 20.37 3.52
C VAL A 2 -7.70 18.83 3.49
N LEU A 3 -6.82 18.24 2.67
CA LEU A 3 -6.76 16.77 2.50
C LEU A 3 -6.37 16.01 3.78
N LYS A 4 -5.37 16.49 4.53
CA LYS A 4 -4.92 15.83 5.77
C LYS A 4 -6.07 15.67 6.76
N GLN A 5 -6.84 16.73 6.96
CA GLN A 5 -7.97 16.71 7.88
C GLN A 5 -9.06 15.73 7.41
N LYS A 6 -9.36 15.70 6.11
CA LYS A 6 -10.31 14.72 5.53
C LYS A 6 -9.86 13.28 5.79
N LEU A 7 -8.57 12.99 5.64
CA LEU A 7 -8.01 11.64 5.88
C LEU A 7 -8.01 11.28 7.38
N LEU A 8 -7.73 12.22 8.28
CA LEU A 8 -7.86 12.00 9.72
C LEU A 8 -9.30 11.66 10.11
N GLU A 9 -10.26 12.44 9.63
CA GLU A 9 -11.69 12.18 9.89
C GLU A 9 -12.14 10.84 9.27
N ALA A 10 -11.63 10.49 8.09
CA ALA A 10 -11.90 9.19 7.47
C ALA A 10 -11.31 8.04 8.29
N ALA A 11 -10.11 8.20 8.84
CA ALA A 11 -9.47 7.21 9.70
C ALA A 11 -10.23 6.99 11.01
N GLU A 12 -10.78 8.05 11.59
CA GLU A 12 -11.60 7.95 12.81
C GLU A 12 -12.96 7.29 12.53
N LYS A 13 -13.60 7.63 11.41
CA LYS A 13 -14.94 7.12 11.06
C LYS A 13 -14.92 5.70 10.50
N ASN A 14 -13.91 5.38 9.70
CA ASN A 14 -13.79 4.14 8.93
C ASN A 14 -12.36 3.57 9.03
N PRO A 15 -11.89 3.18 10.24
CA PRO A 15 -10.51 2.76 10.48
C PRO A 15 -10.10 1.50 9.71
N GLU A 16 -11.05 0.73 9.16
CA GLU A 16 -10.78 -0.41 8.29
C GLU A 16 -10.42 -0.02 6.85
N TRP A 17 -10.76 1.21 6.42
CA TRP A 17 -10.45 1.74 5.08
C TRP A 17 -9.28 2.72 5.11
N VAL A 18 -9.18 3.53 6.16
CA VAL A 18 -8.12 4.54 6.29
C VAL A 18 -7.48 4.41 7.65
N LYS A 19 -6.14 4.37 7.70
CA LYS A 19 -5.38 4.37 8.95
C LYS A 19 -4.30 5.42 8.91
N ASN A 20 -4.25 6.26 9.94
CA ASN A 20 -3.15 7.19 10.19
C ASN A 20 -1.92 6.46 10.73
N ASN A 21 -2.12 5.42 11.53
CA ASN A 21 -1.05 4.70 12.20
C ASN A 21 -1.45 3.23 12.36
N ILE A 22 -0.51 2.32 12.15
CA ILE A 22 -0.68 0.89 12.38
C ILE A 22 0.03 0.53 13.68
N GLN A 23 -0.69 -0.16 14.58
CA GLN A 23 -0.21 -0.53 15.92
C GLN A 23 0.23 -2.00 16.01
N LEU A 24 1.11 -2.29 16.97
CA LEU A 24 1.48 -3.65 17.31
C LEU A 24 0.25 -4.42 17.83
N GLY A 25 0.05 -5.65 17.35
CA GLY A 25 -1.10 -6.50 17.63
C GLY A 25 -2.35 -6.15 16.81
N GLU A 26 -2.33 -5.08 16.02
CA GLU A 26 -3.45 -4.71 15.18
C GLU A 26 -3.72 -5.77 14.10
N ARG A 27 -4.99 -5.94 13.73
CA ARG A 27 -5.41 -6.89 12.69
C ARG A 27 -5.87 -6.17 11.45
N ILE A 28 -5.27 -6.50 10.32
CA ILE A 28 -5.59 -5.94 9.01
C ILE A 28 -6.04 -7.06 8.08
N SER A 29 -7.25 -6.94 7.53
CA SER A 29 -7.82 -8.00 6.69
C SER A 29 -7.37 -7.89 5.24
N THR A 30 -7.09 -9.04 4.63
CA THR A 30 -6.81 -9.16 3.18
C THR A 30 -8.06 -9.01 2.31
N ASN A 31 -9.25 -9.01 2.92
CA ASN A 31 -10.51 -8.84 2.22
C ASN A 31 -11.48 -8.03 3.10
N LEU A 32 -11.75 -6.79 2.69
CA LEU A 32 -12.68 -5.88 3.37
C LEU A 32 -14.09 -6.46 3.54
N ALA A 33 -14.59 -7.21 2.55
CA ALA A 33 -15.97 -7.70 2.52
C ALA A 33 -16.15 -9.03 3.29
N ALA A 34 -15.14 -9.89 3.27
CA ALA A 34 -15.27 -11.25 3.81
C ALA A 34 -14.54 -11.47 5.15
N LYS A 35 -13.59 -10.59 5.51
CA LYS A 35 -12.71 -10.72 6.69
C LYS A 35 -12.09 -12.11 6.85
N THR A 36 -11.91 -12.83 5.74
CA THR A 36 -11.62 -14.26 5.79
C THR A 36 -10.21 -14.52 6.26
N PHE A 37 -9.24 -13.73 5.81
CA PHE A 37 -7.85 -13.81 6.25
C PHE A 37 -7.40 -12.46 6.80
N CYS A 38 -6.66 -12.49 7.89
CA CYS A 38 -6.16 -11.29 8.57
C CYS A 38 -4.69 -11.46 8.92
N TYR A 39 -3.92 -10.40 8.69
CA TYR A 39 -2.61 -10.28 9.30
C TYR A 39 -2.73 -9.64 10.66
N GLN A 40 -2.00 -10.17 11.64
CA GLN A 40 -1.68 -9.50 12.88
C GLN A 40 -0.32 -8.83 12.72
N ILE A 41 -0.22 -7.57 13.10
CA ILE A 41 1.04 -6.83 13.09
C ILE A 41 1.85 -7.26 14.30
N ASP A 42 2.91 -8.01 14.06
CA ASP A 42 3.74 -8.63 15.10
C ASP A 42 5.10 -7.94 15.27
N ASP A 43 5.49 -7.10 14.31
CA ASP A 43 6.69 -6.28 14.34
C ASP A 43 6.46 -4.94 13.61
N LEU A 44 6.66 -3.83 14.32
CA LEU A 44 6.56 -2.47 13.75
C LEU A 44 7.78 -2.09 12.92
N GLU A 45 8.91 -2.77 13.13
CA GLU A 45 10.18 -2.52 12.43
C GLU A 45 10.40 -3.45 11.23
N LEU A 46 9.38 -4.26 10.87
CA LEU A 46 9.46 -5.25 9.80
C LEU A 46 9.91 -4.66 8.45
N TYR A 47 9.60 -3.38 8.20
CA TYR A 47 10.03 -2.64 7.01
C TYR A 47 11.56 -2.54 6.87
N LYS A 48 12.31 -2.60 7.98
CA LYS A 48 13.78 -2.48 7.97
C LYS A 48 14.47 -3.61 7.21
N ILE A 49 13.81 -4.75 7.02
CA ILE A 49 14.28 -5.88 6.19
C ILE A 49 14.52 -5.44 4.72
N PHE A 50 13.77 -4.46 4.25
CA PHE A 50 13.82 -3.97 2.87
C PHE A 50 14.49 -2.60 2.77
N ARG A 51 14.38 -1.75 3.79
CA ARG A 51 14.79 -0.33 3.66
C ARG A 51 16.28 -0.06 3.92
N ASN A 52 17.01 -0.96 4.56
CA ASN A 52 18.34 -0.65 5.10
C ASN A 52 19.30 0.00 4.08
N GLY A 53 19.56 1.31 4.24
CA GLY A 53 20.45 2.09 3.37
C GLY A 53 19.84 2.55 2.04
N LEU A 54 18.54 2.31 1.79
CA LEU A 54 17.84 2.69 0.58
C LEU A 54 17.16 4.05 0.71
N THR A 55 17.11 4.80 -0.39
CA THR A 55 16.20 5.94 -0.55
C THR A 55 14.74 5.47 -0.58
N ASP A 56 13.78 6.38 -0.36
CA ASP A 56 12.35 6.04 -0.41
C ASP A 56 11.94 5.43 -1.76
N ASN A 57 12.48 5.94 -2.88
CA ASN A 57 12.22 5.40 -4.21
C ASN A 57 12.74 3.97 -4.37
N GLU A 58 13.97 3.71 -3.90
CA GLU A 58 14.58 2.37 -3.95
C GLU A 58 13.84 1.41 -3.02
N PHE A 59 13.42 1.86 -1.84
CA PHE A 59 12.63 1.05 -0.91
C PHE A 59 11.30 0.58 -1.52
N TYR A 60 10.53 1.47 -2.16
CA TYR A 60 9.26 1.06 -2.77
C TYR A 60 9.45 0.07 -3.93
N LEU A 61 10.51 0.25 -4.74
CA LEU A 61 10.85 -0.72 -5.77
C LEU A 61 11.38 -2.04 -5.20
N GLU A 62 12.12 -2.00 -4.09
CA GLU A 62 12.60 -3.20 -3.40
C GLU A 62 11.42 -4.05 -2.89
N LEU A 63 10.38 -3.41 -2.34
CA LEU A 63 9.12 -4.08 -1.98
C LEU A 63 8.47 -4.75 -3.19
N PHE A 64 8.36 -4.04 -4.32
CA PHE A 64 7.81 -4.59 -5.57
C PHE A 64 8.59 -5.83 -6.05
N ASN A 65 9.92 -5.74 -6.02
CA ASN A 65 10.80 -6.76 -6.59
C ASN A 65 10.95 -8.00 -5.71
N ARG A 66 10.94 -7.86 -4.39
CA ARG A 66 11.16 -8.98 -3.47
C ARG A 66 9.89 -9.68 -3.02
N LEU A 67 8.76 -8.96 -2.95
CA LEU A 67 7.50 -9.55 -2.52
C LEU A 67 6.69 -10.01 -3.74
N ARG A 68 6.58 -11.33 -3.86
CA ARG A 68 5.92 -12.00 -4.98
C ARG A 68 4.44 -12.18 -4.70
N LEU A 69 3.65 -12.18 -5.77
CA LEU A 69 2.22 -12.48 -5.74
C LEU A 69 1.92 -13.76 -4.95
N ARG A 70 0.88 -13.68 -4.11
CA ARG A 70 0.46 -14.80 -3.26
C ARG A 70 -0.30 -15.81 -4.10
N ARG A 71 0.41 -16.82 -4.59
CA ARG A 71 -0.21 -18.01 -5.20
C ARG A 71 -0.95 -18.81 -4.14
N ASN A 72 -2.03 -19.51 -4.54
CA ASN A 72 -2.86 -20.33 -3.64
C ASN A 72 -2.08 -21.31 -2.75
N GLN A 73 -0.92 -21.79 -3.22
CA GLN A 73 -0.03 -22.68 -2.46
C GLN A 73 0.53 -22.06 -1.16
N TYR A 74 0.60 -20.72 -1.07
CA TYR A 74 1.12 -20.02 0.09
C TYR A 74 0.05 -19.72 1.14
N ILE A 75 -1.24 -19.79 0.79
CA ILE A 75 -2.33 -19.48 1.74
C ILE A 75 -2.27 -20.41 2.96
N PRO A 76 -2.17 -21.76 2.82
CA PRO A 76 -2.02 -22.63 3.99
C PRO A 76 -0.70 -22.41 4.73
N GLN A 77 0.37 -22.04 4.01
CA GLN A 77 1.69 -21.81 4.59
C GLN A 77 1.74 -20.54 5.43
N ILE A 78 0.92 -19.53 5.12
CA ILE A 78 0.85 -18.27 5.86
C ILE A 78 -0.20 -18.40 6.97
N PHE A 79 -1.43 -18.76 6.61
CA PHE A 79 -2.58 -18.64 7.49
C PHE A 79 -2.95 -19.91 8.26
N GLY A 80 -2.39 -21.06 7.89
CA GLY A 80 -2.73 -22.34 8.49
C GLY A 80 -4.24 -22.56 8.56
N GLU A 81 -4.72 -23.03 9.72
CA GLU A 81 -6.14 -23.29 9.97
C GLU A 81 -6.89 -22.10 10.59
N THR A 82 -6.17 -21.19 11.27
CA THR A 82 -6.75 -20.09 12.07
C THR A 82 -7.20 -18.91 11.22
N ARG A 83 -6.75 -18.85 9.96
CA ARG A 83 -6.96 -17.72 9.03
C ARG A 83 -6.42 -16.37 9.52
N ILE A 84 -5.74 -16.36 10.66
CA ILE A 84 -5.03 -15.21 11.22
C ILE A 84 -3.56 -15.61 11.28
N ALA A 85 -2.70 -14.78 10.71
CA ALA A 85 -1.25 -15.00 10.68
C ALA A 85 -0.52 -13.72 11.06
N ASP A 86 0.66 -13.86 11.64
CA ASP A 86 1.58 -12.75 11.78
C ASP A 86 2.03 -12.26 10.40
N LEU A 87 2.19 -10.94 10.23
CA LEU A 87 2.61 -10.35 8.96
C LEU A 87 4.03 -10.82 8.58
N SER A 88 4.93 -10.90 9.57
CA SER A 88 6.30 -11.38 9.38
C SER A 88 6.38 -12.69 8.63
N ARG A 89 5.44 -13.62 8.88
CA ARG A 89 5.40 -14.93 8.22
C ARG A 89 5.23 -14.83 6.70
N ALA A 90 4.41 -13.90 6.21
CA ALA A 90 4.29 -13.68 4.76
C ALA A 90 5.59 -13.07 4.19
N ILE A 91 6.19 -12.15 4.94
CA ILE A 91 7.43 -11.46 4.56
C ILE A 91 8.63 -12.40 4.51
N GLU A 92 8.77 -13.31 5.47
CA GLU A 92 9.80 -14.36 5.50
C GLU A 92 9.71 -15.29 4.29
N LEU A 93 8.50 -15.56 3.81
CA LEU A 93 8.26 -16.35 2.60
C LEU A 93 8.47 -15.56 1.30
N GLY A 94 8.76 -14.26 1.40
CA GLY A 94 8.89 -13.36 0.24
C GLY A 94 7.56 -13.19 -0.51
N VAL A 95 6.44 -13.25 0.20
CA VAL A 95 5.08 -13.18 -0.37
C VAL A 95 4.41 -11.89 0.10
N GLY A 96 3.90 -11.12 -0.86
CA GLY A 96 3.17 -9.90 -0.57
C GLY A 96 2.65 -9.23 -1.85
N GLU A 97 1.43 -8.73 -1.76
CA GLU A 97 0.71 -8.00 -2.81
C GLU A 97 0.52 -6.56 -2.35
N CYS A 98 -0.51 -5.88 -2.86
CA CYS A 98 -0.80 -4.49 -2.51
C CYS A 98 -0.93 -4.26 -0.99
N LEU A 99 -1.57 -5.19 -0.27
CA LEU A 99 -1.78 -5.04 1.17
C LEU A 99 -0.48 -5.09 1.97
N GLU A 100 0.31 -6.15 1.82
CA GLU A 100 1.54 -6.34 2.59
C GLU A 100 2.52 -5.21 2.28
N LYS A 101 2.63 -4.81 1.00
CA LYS A 101 3.47 -3.69 0.58
C LYS A 101 3.01 -2.37 1.17
N ALA A 102 1.71 -2.06 1.14
CA ALA A 102 1.17 -0.83 1.71
C ALA A 102 1.32 -0.77 3.24
N ILE A 103 1.23 -1.90 3.93
CA ILE A 103 1.54 -1.98 5.37
C ILE A 103 3.01 -1.64 5.62
N LEU A 104 3.95 -2.24 4.87
CA LEU A 104 5.37 -1.97 5.04
C LEU A 104 5.74 -0.50 4.73
N VAL A 105 5.11 0.10 3.73
CA VAL A 105 5.23 1.55 3.46
C VAL A 105 4.70 2.36 4.64
N GLN A 106 3.52 2.02 5.16
CA GLN A 106 2.93 2.72 6.30
C GLN A 106 3.85 2.67 7.53
N LEU A 107 4.32 1.47 7.89
CA LEU A 107 5.24 1.28 9.03
C LEU A 107 6.54 2.10 8.86
N ALA A 108 7.09 2.14 7.65
CA ALA A 108 8.31 2.90 7.37
C ALA A 108 8.10 4.42 7.47
N LYS A 109 6.93 4.94 7.07
CA LYS A 109 6.70 6.38 6.95
C LYS A 109 6.02 7.01 8.16
N GLN A 110 5.21 6.26 8.90
CA GLN A 110 4.47 6.77 10.06
C GLN A 110 5.36 7.28 11.21
N GLU A 111 6.64 6.87 11.25
CA GLU A 111 7.62 7.38 12.22
C GLU A 111 8.27 8.70 11.79
N GLU A 112 8.22 9.03 10.49
CA GLU A 112 8.95 10.15 9.90
C GLU A 112 8.05 11.32 9.53
N THR A 113 6.82 11.03 9.12
CA THR A 113 5.89 12.02 8.58
C THR A 113 4.46 11.52 8.68
N ASP A 114 3.50 12.41 8.40
CA ASP A 114 2.11 12.00 8.25
C ASP A 114 1.99 11.03 7.05
N ALA A 115 1.53 9.82 7.34
CA ALA A 115 1.26 8.80 6.35
C ALA A 115 -0.10 8.17 6.63
N PHE A 116 -0.83 7.85 5.57
CA PHE A 116 -2.12 7.20 5.66
C PHE A 116 -2.10 5.93 4.83
N PHE A 117 -2.39 4.80 5.47
CA PHE A 117 -2.70 3.56 4.79
C PHE A 117 -4.14 3.65 4.30
N ILE A 118 -4.34 3.36 3.02
CA ILE A 118 -5.65 3.35 2.37
C ILE A 118 -5.90 1.96 1.83
N MET A 119 -7.01 1.38 2.24
CA MET A 119 -7.65 0.27 1.56
C MET A 119 -8.81 0.82 0.76
N GLY A 120 -8.79 0.63 -0.56
CA GLY A 120 -9.70 1.27 -1.48
C GLY A 120 -9.84 0.51 -2.79
N ILE A 121 -10.07 1.23 -3.88
CA ILE A 121 -10.31 0.68 -5.21
C ILE A 121 -9.32 1.28 -6.22
N LEU A 122 -8.61 0.41 -6.93
CA LEU A 122 -7.82 0.79 -8.10
C LEU A 122 -8.62 0.51 -9.38
N ARG A 123 -8.67 1.48 -10.29
CA ARG A 123 -9.26 1.32 -11.63
C ARG A 123 -8.21 1.64 -12.68
N HIS A 124 -8.14 0.83 -13.72
CA HIS A 124 -7.35 1.13 -14.90
C HIS A 124 -8.28 1.51 -16.04
N ASP A 125 -7.94 2.55 -16.81
CA ASP A 125 -8.77 3.06 -17.92
C ASP A 125 -9.14 1.96 -18.94
N ASN A 126 -8.26 0.97 -19.10
CA ASN A 126 -8.41 -0.12 -20.07
C ASN A 126 -9.17 -1.34 -19.51
N MET A 127 -9.56 -1.34 -18.23
CA MET A 127 -10.26 -2.44 -17.59
C MET A 127 -11.68 -2.05 -17.19
N ARG A 128 -12.63 -2.97 -17.39
CA ARG A 128 -14.00 -2.79 -16.88
C ARG A 128 -14.04 -3.16 -15.40
N GLY A 129 -14.19 -2.16 -14.54
CA GLY A 129 -14.37 -2.32 -13.10
C GLY A 129 -13.15 -1.94 -12.27
N GLY A 130 -13.38 -1.79 -10.96
CA GLY A 130 -12.32 -1.55 -9.98
C GLY A 130 -11.94 -2.82 -9.23
N ILE A 131 -10.68 -2.90 -8.81
CA ILE A 131 -10.14 -3.98 -7.99
C ILE A 131 -9.86 -3.46 -6.58
N PRO A 132 -10.20 -4.22 -5.52
CA PRO A 132 -9.73 -3.91 -4.17
C PRO A 132 -8.21 -3.76 -4.16
N HIS A 133 -7.73 -2.67 -3.59
CA HIS A 133 -6.32 -2.31 -3.62
C HIS A 133 -5.92 -1.61 -2.33
N ALA A 134 -4.66 -1.75 -1.94
CA ALA A 134 -4.08 -1.01 -0.83
C ALA A 134 -2.92 -0.15 -1.31
N PHE A 135 -2.86 1.08 -0.82
CA PHE A 135 -1.87 2.09 -1.17
C PHE A 135 -1.70 3.08 -0.02
N ASN A 136 -0.80 4.05 -0.18
CA ASN A 136 -0.53 5.02 0.88
C ASN A 136 -0.65 6.46 0.36
N VAL A 137 -1.02 7.36 1.25
CA VAL A 137 -0.82 8.80 1.09
C VAL A 137 0.28 9.22 2.07
N VAL A 138 1.41 9.70 1.56
CA VAL A 138 2.56 10.11 2.37
C VAL A 138 2.83 11.60 2.16
N TYR A 139 3.02 12.33 3.27
CA TYR A 139 3.34 13.75 3.21
C TYR A 139 4.86 13.94 3.17
N THR A 140 5.36 14.65 2.16
CA THR A 140 6.77 15.04 2.05
C THR A 140 6.83 16.56 1.93
N ASP A 141 7.58 17.21 2.82
CA ASP A 141 7.65 18.68 2.91
C ASP A 141 6.26 19.34 2.94
N GLY A 142 5.32 18.72 3.66
CA GLY A 142 3.94 19.18 3.80
C GLY A 142 3.04 18.97 2.57
N LYS A 143 3.54 18.33 1.50
CA LYS A 143 2.78 18.00 0.29
C LYS A 143 2.39 16.52 0.26
N PRO A 144 1.13 16.17 -0.06
CA PRO A 144 0.70 14.79 -0.11
C PRO A 144 1.06 14.13 -1.45
N PHE A 145 1.55 12.90 -1.35
CA PHE A 145 1.84 12.03 -2.48
C PHE A 145 1.12 10.69 -2.31
N LEU A 146 0.52 10.20 -3.38
CA LEU A 146 0.01 8.84 -3.45
C LEU A 146 1.15 7.91 -3.84
N ILE A 147 1.35 6.86 -3.05
CA ILE A 147 2.38 5.83 -3.23
C ILE A 147 1.70 4.48 -3.51
N ASP A 148 2.01 3.88 -4.64
CA ASP A 148 1.59 2.51 -4.97
C ASP A 148 2.82 1.63 -5.21
N ALA A 149 3.22 0.91 -4.17
CA ALA A 149 4.36 -0.01 -4.20
C ALA A 149 4.06 -1.34 -4.91
N GLU A 150 2.79 -1.64 -5.22
CA GLU A 150 2.42 -2.83 -6.00
C GLU A 150 2.53 -2.59 -7.49
N ASN A 151 2.18 -1.38 -7.95
CA ASN A 151 2.15 -1.05 -9.37
C ASN A 151 3.15 0.06 -9.72
N PRO A 152 4.46 -0.21 -9.87
CA PRO A 152 5.37 0.78 -10.45
C PRO A 152 4.95 1.15 -11.88
N VAL A 153 5.43 2.29 -12.36
CA VAL A 153 5.36 2.65 -13.78
C VAL A 153 6.43 1.87 -14.53
N ILE A 154 6.02 1.18 -15.59
CA ILE A 154 6.95 0.46 -16.46
C ILE A 154 7.19 1.31 -17.70
N ILE A 155 8.41 1.82 -17.84
CA ILE A 155 8.87 2.56 -19.02
C ILE A 155 9.65 1.59 -19.90
N ARG A 156 9.32 1.56 -21.19
CA ARG A 156 10.08 0.80 -22.19
C ARG A 156 11.02 1.75 -22.93
N ASP A 157 12.32 1.45 -22.86
CA ASP A 157 13.36 2.12 -23.64
C ASP A 157 14.00 1.10 -24.58
N GLY A 158 13.45 1.00 -25.79
CA GLY A 158 13.71 -0.12 -26.70
C GLY A 158 13.29 -1.47 -26.08
N ASP A 159 14.24 -2.41 -25.99
CA ASP A 159 14.04 -3.71 -25.35
C ASP A 159 14.20 -3.67 -23.81
N LYS A 160 14.66 -2.54 -23.25
CA LYS A 160 14.86 -2.42 -21.81
C LYS A 160 13.55 -2.07 -21.11
N LYS A 161 13.25 -2.84 -20.06
CA LYS A 161 12.19 -2.56 -19.10
C LYS A 161 12.79 -1.80 -17.93
N ILE A 162 12.33 -0.57 -17.70
CA ILE A 162 12.72 0.25 -16.55
C ILE A 162 11.50 0.38 -15.63
N GLU A 163 11.67 0.06 -14.36
CA GLU A 163 10.65 0.16 -13.33
C GLU A 163 10.89 1.42 -12.51
N VAL A 164 9.86 2.25 -12.39
CA VAL A 164 9.89 3.52 -11.65
C VAL A 164 8.78 3.46 -10.61
N PRO A 165 9.04 3.79 -9.33
CA PRO A 165 8.00 3.73 -8.32
C PRO A 165 6.85 4.68 -8.67
N TYR A 166 5.61 4.25 -8.44
CA TYR A 166 4.46 5.13 -8.65
C TYR A 166 4.28 6.03 -7.44
N ILE A 167 4.79 7.25 -7.56
CA ILE A 167 4.76 8.31 -6.55
C ILE A 167 4.23 9.55 -7.25
N VAL A 168 3.01 9.97 -6.93
CA VAL A 168 2.36 11.06 -7.66
C VAL A 168 1.78 12.08 -6.68
N PRO A 169 1.94 13.39 -6.97
CA PRO A 169 1.31 14.41 -6.15
C PRO A 169 -0.21 14.30 -6.26
N ILE A 170 -0.89 14.49 -5.15
CA ILE A 170 -2.35 14.57 -5.10
C ILE A 170 -2.79 15.91 -4.54
N SER A 171 -3.95 16.38 -4.97
CA SER A 171 -4.45 17.70 -4.56
C SER A 171 -5.58 17.60 -3.55
N ASP A 172 -6.46 16.61 -3.71
CA ASP A 172 -7.60 16.39 -2.84
C ASP A 172 -8.15 14.96 -2.93
N PHE A 173 -9.18 14.70 -2.14
CA PHE A 173 -10.06 13.53 -2.19
C PHE A 173 -11.50 14.04 -2.23
N ASP A 174 -12.26 13.64 -3.25
CA ASP A 174 -13.62 14.13 -3.49
C ASP A 174 -14.71 13.33 -2.75
N GLY A 175 -14.31 12.34 -1.94
CA GLY A 175 -15.19 11.41 -1.24
C GLY A 175 -15.33 10.06 -1.95
N ILE A 176 -14.87 9.95 -3.20
CA ILE A 176 -14.87 8.73 -3.98
C ILE A 176 -13.47 8.43 -4.50
N ASP A 177 -12.82 9.39 -5.17
CA ASP A 177 -11.52 9.21 -5.81
C ASP A 177 -10.53 10.31 -5.37
N PHE A 178 -9.25 9.95 -5.36
CA PHE A 178 -8.15 10.87 -5.18
C PHE A 178 -7.90 11.68 -6.46
N LEU A 179 -7.74 12.99 -6.31
CA LEU A 179 -7.48 13.89 -7.44
C LEU A 179 -5.99 13.88 -7.80
N VAL A 180 -5.66 13.03 -8.78
CA VAL A 180 -4.34 12.95 -9.45
C VAL A 180 -4.41 13.69 -10.79
N ASP A 181 -3.44 14.56 -11.06
CA ASP A 181 -3.34 15.23 -12.36
C ASP A 181 -3.14 14.19 -13.49
N GLU A 182 -3.80 14.41 -14.63
CA GLU A 182 -3.79 13.48 -15.77
C GLU A 182 -2.38 13.15 -16.25
N TYR A 183 -1.44 14.10 -16.15
CA TYR A 183 -0.05 13.90 -16.51
C TYR A 183 0.62 12.78 -15.68
N TYR A 184 0.30 12.68 -14.39
CA TYR A 184 0.86 11.68 -13.48
C TYR A 184 0.03 10.41 -13.39
N ARG A 185 -1.25 10.48 -13.76
CA ARG A 185 -2.27 9.45 -13.56
C ARG A 185 -1.90 8.08 -14.16
N ALA A 186 -1.12 8.08 -15.25
CA ALA A 186 -0.68 6.86 -15.93
C ALA A 186 -1.80 5.84 -16.21
N GLY A 187 -3.01 6.35 -16.52
CA GLY A 187 -4.21 5.55 -16.80
C GLY A 187 -4.83 4.85 -15.57
N ARG A 188 -4.62 5.39 -14.37
CA ARG A 188 -5.05 4.80 -13.08
C ARG A 188 -5.93 5.76 -12.31
N THR A 189 -6.96 5.26 -11.66
CA THR A 189 -7.78 6.04 -10.72
C THR A 189 -7.82 5.30 -9.40
N TYR A 190 -7.58 6.04 -8.31
CA TYR A 190 -7.55 5.50 -6.95
C TYR A 190 -8.71 6.09 -6.17
N GLY A 191 -9.52 5.24 -5.57
CA GLY A 191 -10.58 5.61 -4.64
C GLY A 191 -10.54 4.83 -3.35
#